data_AF-A0A3Q3JJV0-F1
#
_entry.id   AF-A0A3Q3JJV0-F1
#
_cell.length_a   1.000
_cell.length_b   1.000
_cell.length_c   1.000
_cell.angle_alpha   90.00
_cell.angle_beta   90.00
_cell.angle_gamma   90.00
#
_symmetry.space_group_name_H-M   'P 1'
#
loop_
_entity.id
_entity.type
_entity.pdbx_description
1 polymer ?
#
loop_
_entity_poly.entity_id
_entity_poly.type
_entity_poly.pdbx_seq_one_letter_code
_entity_poly.pdbx_strand_id
1 'polypeptide(L)'
;LDIVYLFIFVLYCIFILVLLFCPKVLILDELEDVMCLEGDTVTFKCQICPSDYIGVKWYLDETLLYTNELNEIQMLPGGYHTLTFKQLARKDTGTILFAAGNKRSYASLLRRPTIIKALEDCEAIEGGGLLLSCVTSKPCHILWYKDGCLMWHSSRYFASRSGCEARLTIREVCNNDAGVYECSAGSVTTRAVVTVKGMDRIQSVYLSYAQLGNVFPCTMKFLLCRPHECHKMNCCCSSILRTENEELFQGFHCSA
;
A
#
# COMPACT_ATOMS: atom_id res chain seq x y z
N LEU A 1 -16.33 -77.16 -4.52
CA LEU A 1 -15.98 -75.76 -4.88
C LEU A 1 -16.61 -74.76 -3.91
N ASP A 2 -17.53 -75.18 -3.05
CA ASP A 2 -18.49 -74.32 -2.36
C ASP A 2 -17.91 -73.48 -1.22
N ILE A 3 -16.89 -73.99 -0.51
CA ILE A 3 -16.26 -73.24 0.61
C ILE A 3 -15.45 -72.05 0.09
N VAL A 4 -14.78 -72.20 -1.05
CA VAL A 4 -13.98 -71.12 -1.67
C VAL A 4 -14.90 -70.02 -2.20
N TYR A 5 -16.02 -70.39 -2.85
CA TYR A 5 -17.02 -69.42 -3.30
C TYR A 5 -17.70 -68.71 -2.14
N LEU A 6 -18.04 -69.41 -1.06
CA LEU A 6 -18.63 -68.80 0.13
C LEU A 6 -17.64 -67.83 0.80
N PHE A 7 -16.36 -68.19 0.89
CA PHE A 7 -15.32 -67.31 1.43
C PHE A 7 -15.13 -66.05 0.57
N ILE A 8 -15.09 -66.20 -0.76
CA ILE A 8 -15.03 -65.07 -1.71
C ILE A 8 -16.28 -64.20 -1.60
N PHE A 9 -17.46 -64.79 -1.48
CA PHE A 9 -18.72 -64.06 -1.31
C PHE A 9 -18.77 -63.28 0.01
N VAL A 10 -18.32 -63.89 1.12
CA VAL A 10 -18.22 -63.22 2.42
C VAL A 10 -17.23 -62.07 2.36
N LEU A 11 -16.04 -62.26 1.77
CA LEU A 11 -15.07 -61.18 1.58
C LEU A 11 -15.60 -60.06 0.69
N TYR A 12 -16.34 -60.40 -0.38
CA TYR A 12 -16.98 -59.44 -1.27
C TYR A 12 -18.09 -58.66 -0.55
N CYS A 13 -18.92 -59.33 0.27
CA CYS A 13 -19.92 -58.67 1.10
C CYS A 13 -19.27 -57.75 2.15
N ILE A 14 -18.20 -58.18 2.81
CA ILE A 14 -17.43 -57.34 3.75
C ILE A 14 -16.85 -56.13 3.02
N PHE A 15 -16.28 -56.32 1.83
CA PHE A 15 -15.74 -55.24 1.00
C PHE A 15 -16.83 -54.24 0.57
N ILE A 16 -18.00 -54.73 0.13
CA ILE A 16 -19.16 -53.90 -0.20
C ILE A 16 -19.68 -53.16 1.04
N LEU A 17 -19.78 -53.83 2.19
CA LEU A 17 -20.16 -53.20 3.45
C LEU A 17 -19.17 -52.09 3.83
N VAL A 18 -17.86 -52.33 3.73
CA VAL A 18 -16.83 -51.31 3.97
C VAL A 18 -16.93 -50.14 2.98
N LEU A 19 -17.24 -50.40 1.70
CA LEU A 19 -17.45 -49.36 0.70
C LEU A 19 -18.73 -48.55 0.90
N LEU A 20 -19.82 -49.20 1.37
CA LEU A 20 -21.11 -48.56 1.63
C LEU A 20 -21.12 -47.79 2.96
N PHE A 21 -20.32 -48.20 3.94
CA PHE A 21 -20.24 -47.58 5.27
C PHE A 21 -19.11 -46.54 5.42
N CYS A 22 -18.27 -46.30 4.42
CA CYS A 22 -17.31 -45.19 4.46
C CYS A 22 -18.07 -43.87 4.23
N PRO A 23 -18.28 -43.01 5.25
CA PRO A 23 -19.02 -41.78 5.06
C PRO A 23 -18.30 -40.94 4.02
N LYS A 24 -18.99 -40.63 2.91
CA LYS A 24 -18.45 -39.74 1.88
C LYS A 24 -18.27 -38.36 2.49
N VAL A 25 -17.03 -38.03 2.87
CA VAL A 25 -16.71 -36.72 3.41
C VAL A 25 -16.81 -35.67 2.32
N LEU A 26 -17.42 -34.54 2.66
CA LEU A 26 -17.50 -33.33 1.85
C LEU A 26 -16.90 -32.18 2.66
N ILE A 27 -16.14 -31.32 1.99
CA ILE A 27 -15.73 -30.02 2.54
C ILE A 27 -16.80 -29.02 2.10
N LEU A 28 -17.44 -28.37 3.08
CA LEU A 28 -18.50 -27.37 2.87
C LEU A 28 -17.91 -25.96 2.79
N ASP A 29 -17.01 -25.63 3.73
CA ASP A 29 -16.26 -24.38 3.76
C ASP A 29 -14.76 -24.71 3.61
N GLU A 30 -14.16 -24.21 2.53
CA GLU A 30 -12.72 -24.37 2.26
C GLU A 30 -11.86 -23.41 3.09
N LEU A 31 -10.57 -23.69 3.17
CA LEU A 31 -9.59 -22.82 3.82
C LEU A 31 -9.38 -21.53 3.01
N GLU A 32 -9.05 -20.45 3.72
CA GLU A 32 -8.69 -19.16 3.14
C GLU A 32 -7.24 -18.79 3.48
N ASP A 33 -6.57 -18.12 2.55
CA ASP A 33 -5.21 -17.60 2.74
C ASP A 33 -5.17 -16.56 3.86
N VAL A 34 -4.15 -16.63 4.72
CA VAL A 34 -3.97 -15.69 5.83
C VAL A 34 -2.64 -14.98 5.76
N MET A 35 -2.66 -13.66 5.93
CA MET A 35 -1.46 -12.84 6.08
C MET A 35 -1.23 -12.39 7.53
N CYS A 36 -0.06 -12.72 8.08
CA CYS A 36 0.29 -12.52 9.50
C CYS A 36 1.67 -11.87 9.72
N LEU A 37 1.89 -11.29 10.89
CA LEU A 37 3.19 -10.85 11.40
C LEU A 37 3.78 -11.92 12.33
N GLU A 38 5.07 -11.77 12.62
CA GLU A 38 5.75 -12.59 13.63
C GLU A 38 5.08 -12.39 15.00
N GLY A 39 4.78 -13.49 15.69
CA GLY A 39 4.09 -13.48 16.99
C GLY A 39 2.56 -13.42 16.92
N ASP A 40 1.96 -13.27 15.74
CA ASP A 40 0.50 -13.28 15.61
C ASP A 40 -0.09 -14.65 15.98
N THR A 41 -1.33 -14.63 16.50
CA THR A 41 -2.19 -15.80 16.60
C THR A 41 -3.08 -15.89 15.37
N VAL A 42 -3.05 -17.01 14.65
CA VAL A 42 -3.83 -17.22 13.42
C VAL A 42 -4.66 -18.49 13.53
N THR A 43 -5.92 -18.43 13.09
CA THR A 43 -6.82 -19.58 13.06
C THR A 43 -7.24 -19.88 11.63
N PHE A 44 -6.98 -21.10 11.19
CA PHE A 44 -7.57 -21.70 9.99
C PHE A 44 -8.83 -22.44 10.38
N LYS A 45 -9.87 -22.35 9.55
CA LYS A 45 -11.18 -22.95 9.81
C LYS A 45 -11.68 -23.62 8.53
N CYS A 46 -12.15 -24.85 8.66
CA CYS A 46 -12.77 -25.61 7.58
C CYS A 46 -14.05 -26.26 8.11
N GLN A 47 -15.08 -26.39 7.28
CA GLN A 47 -16.30 -27.10 7.64
C GLN A 47 -16.46 -28.35 6.80
N ILE A 48 -16.85 -29.47 7.42
CA ILE A 48 -17.08 -30.74 6.73
C ILE A 48 -18.43 -31.36 7.05
N CYS A 49 -18.84 -32.28 6.18
CA CYS A 49 -19.98 -33.17 6.35
C CYS A 49 -19.54 -34.63 6.09
N PRO A 50 -19.95 -35.61 6.92
CA PRO A 50 -20.78 -35.45 8.12
C PRO A 50 -20.00 -34.80 9.28
N SER A 51 -20.71 -34.12 10.17
CA SER A 51 -20.11 -33.29 11.23
C SER A 51 -19.40 -34.07 12.34
N ASP A 52 -19.66 -35.37 12.42
CA ASP A 52 -19.04 -36.32 13.35
C ASP A 52 -17.87 -37.08 12.72
N TYR A 53 -17.46 -36.73 11.49
CA TYR A 53 -16.32 -37.36 10.85
C TYR A 53 -15.04 -37.17 11.66
N ILE A 54 -14.45 -38.29 12.07
CA ILE A 54 -13.16 -38.35 12.77
C ILE A 54 -12.04 -38.77 11.81
N GLY A 55 -10.82 -38.32 12.06
CA GLY A 55 -9.65 -38.64 11.24
C GLY A 55 -9.19 -37.53 10.29
N VAL A 56 -9.56 -36.29 10.57
CA VAL A 56 -8.97 -35.12 9.89
C VAL A 56 -7.49 -34.99 10.22
N LYS A 57 -6.71 -34.49 9.27
CA LYS A 57 -5.28 -34.23 9.43
C LYS A 57 -4.96 -32.84 8.91
N TRP A 58 -4.07 -32.16 9.62
CA TRP A 58 -3.57 -30.84 9.24
C TRP A 58 -2.09 -30.94 8.92
N TYR A 59 -1.66 -30.27 7.87
CA TYR A 59 -0.26 -30.20 7.49
C TYR A 59 0.15 -28.74 7.28
N LEU A 60 1.39 -28.42 7.62
CA LEU A 60 2.09 -27.24 7.14
C LEU A 60 3.18 -27.73 6.17
N ASP A 61 3.02 -27.36 4.90
CA ASP A 61 3.70 -27.95 3.75
C ASP A 61 3.52 -29.48 3.74
N GLU A 62 4.57 -30.22 4.11
CA GLU A 62 4.56 -31.70 4.19
C GLU A 62 4.57 -32.21 5.64
N THR A 63 4.63 -31.32 6.63
CA THR A 63 4.76 -31.68 8.04
C THR A 63 3.39 -31.82 8.68
N LEU A 64 3.08 -33.01 9.18
CA LEU A 64 1.85 -33.29 9.93
C LEU A 64 1.85 -32.54 11.27
N LEU A 65 0.77 -31.81 11.53
CA LEU A 65 0.57 -31.00 12.72
C LEU A 65 -0.29 -31.73 13.76
N TYR A 66 0.00 -31.44 15.02
CA TYR A 66 -0.74 -31.93 16.18
C TYR A 66 -0.97 -30.79 17.17
N THR A 67 -1.97 -30.94 18.04
CA THR A 67 -2.14 -30.05 19.18
C THR A 67 -0.93 -30.16 20.11
N ASN A 68 -0.32 -29.02 20.43
CA ASN A 68 0.85 -28.89 21.29
C ASN A 68 0.85 -27.47 21.92
N GLU A 69 2.00 -27.02 22.43
CA GLU A 69 2.14 -25.70 23.05
C GLU A 69 1.96 -24.54 22.05
N LEU A 70 2.33 -24.74 20.78
CA LEU A 70 2.30 -23.72 19.72
C LEU A 70 1.05 -23.81 18.83
N ASN A 71 0.46 -25.01 18.72
CA ASN A 71 -0.64 -25.31 17.82
C ASN A 71 -1.83 -25.88 18.59
N GLU A 72 -3.03 -25.48 18.22
CA GLU A 72 -4.26 -26.00 18.81
C GLU A 72 -5.25 -26.41 17.73
N ILE A 73 -5.50 -27.71 17.64
CA ILE A 73 -6.48 -28.29 16.69
C ILE A 73 -7.73 -28.68 17.46
N GLN A 74 -8.88 -28.16 17.02
CA GLN A 74 -10.17 -28.43 17.66
C GLN A 74 -11.22 -28.84 16.63
N MET A 75 -12.21 -29.60 17.10
CA MET A 75 -13.45 -29.87 16.40
C MET A 75 -14.56 -29.14 17.15
N LEU A 76 -15.22 -28.22 16.48
CA LEU A 76 -16.32 -27.43 17.01
C LEU A 76 -17.66 -28.00 16.50
N PRO A 77 -18.78 -27.73 17.20
CA PRO A 77 -20.11 -28.14 16.76
C PRO A 77 -20.43 -27.68 15.33
N GLY A 78 -21.19 -28.47 14.58
CA GLY A 78 -21.57 -28.15 13.20
C GLY A 78 -20.55 -28.59 12.13
N GLY A 79 -19.58 -29.45 12.48
CA GLY A 79 -18.60 -30.00 11.55
C GLY A 79 -17.43 -29.05 11.27
N TYR A 80 -17.22 -28.05 12.12
CA TYR A 80 -16.11 -27.11 11.99
C TYR A 80 -14.84 -27.71 12.60
N HIS A 81 -13.74 -27.66 11.85
CA HIS A 81 -12.41 -27.99 12.31
C HIS A 81 -11.54 -26.74 12.27
N THR A 82 -10.82 -26.48 13.35
CA THR A 82 -9.93 -25.34 13.46
C THR A 82 -8.51 -25.79 13.74
N LEU A 83 -7.56 -25.05 13.17
CA LEU A 83 -6.13 -25.10 13.49
C LEU A 83 -5.70 -23.69 13.89
N THR A 84 -5.30 -23.52 15.14
CA THR A 84 -4.85 -22.24 15.69
C THR A 84 -3.35 -22.29 15.95
N PHE A 85 -2.58 -21.42 15.32
CA PHE A 85 -1.21 -21.13 15.68
C PHE A 85 -1.21 -20.04 16.74
N LYS A 86 -0.67 -20.29 17.93
CA LYS A 86 -0.71 -19.36 19.07
C LYS A 86 0.30 -18.23 18.94
N GLN A 87 1.51 -18.55 18.49
CA GLN A 87 2.59 -17.59 18.28
C GLN A 87 3.38 -18.00 17.05
N LEU A 88 3.17 -17.29 15.95
CA LEU A 88 3.84 -17.62 14.70
C LEU A 88 5.33 -17.29 14.76
N ALA A 89 6.15 -18.30 14.56
CA ALA A 89 7.59 -18.16 14.37
C ALA A 89 7.89 -17.71 12.93
N ARG A 90 9.11 -17.18 12.72
CA ARG A 90 9.57 -16.74 11.39
C ARG A 90 9.52 -17.84 10.32
N LYS A 91 9.56 -19.11 10.72
CA LYS A 91 9.58 -20.25 9.78
C LYS A 91 8.18 -20.75 9.41
N ASP A 92 7.12 -20.33 10.10
CA ASP A 92 5.81 -20.99 10.01
C ASP A 92 5.02 -20.59 8.74
N THR A 93 5.65 -19.88 7.81
CA THR A 93 5.06 -19.57 6.51
C THR A 93 5.10 -20.79 5.59
N GLY A 94 3.99 -21.10 4.93
CA GLY A 94 3.90 -22.25 4.04
C GLY A 94 2.46 -22.52 3.61
N THR A 95 2.22 -23.70 3.05
CA THR A 95 0.90 -24.15 2.61
C THR A 95 0.25 -24.97 3.71
N ILE A 96 -0.85 -24.50 4.25
CA ILE A 96 -1.72 -25.27 5.14
C ILE A 96 -2.58 -26.21 4.30
N LEU A 97 -2.57 -27.48 4.67
CA LEU A 97 -3.40 -28.52 4.08
C LEU A 97 -4.30 -29.12 5.15
N PHE A 98 -5.61 -29.06 4.92
CA PHE A 98 -6.61 -29.79 5.65
C PHE A 98 -7.03 -31.03 4.87
N ALA A 99 -6.87 -32.22 5.43
CA ALA A 99 -7.22 -33.49 4.80
C ALA A 99 -8.26 -34.25 5.63
N ALA A 100 -9.37 -34.64 4.99
CA ALA A 100 -10.41 -35.46 5.59
C ALA A 100 -10.77 -36.59 4.62
N GLY A 101 -10.29 -37.81 4.92
CA GLY A 101 -10.37 -38.95 4.01
C GLY A 101 -9.63 -38.68 2.70
N ASN A 102 -10.37 -38.67 1.58
CA ASN A 102 -9.84 -38.35 0.25
C ASN A 102 -10.04 -36.87 -0.15
N LYS A 103 -10.66 -36.05 0.70
CA LYS A 103 -10.86 -34.62 0.47
C LYS A 103 -9.71 -33.83 1.06
N ARG A 104 -9.38 -32.74 0.38
CA ARG A 104 -8.28 -31.84 0.72
C ARG A 104 -8.73 -30.40 0.46
N SER A 105 -8.35 -29.50 1.36
CA SER A 105 -8.46 -28.05 1.16
C SER A 105 -7.12 -27.41 1.54
N TYR A 106 -6.79 -26.31 0.89
CA TYR A 106 -5.47 -25.69 0.94
C TYR A 106 -5.59 -24.20 1.21
N ALA A 107 -4.68 -23.65 1.99
CA ALA A 107 -4.51 -22.21 2.16
C ALA A 107 -3.04 -21.86 2.40
N SER A 108 -2.67 -20.62 2.11
CA SER A 108 -1.33 -20.11 2.30
C SER A 108 -1.24 -19.31 3.61
N LEU A 109 -0.30 -19.67 4.46
CA LEU A 109 0.12 -18.86 5.60
C LEU A 109 1.29 -17.98 5.18
N LEU A 110 1.00 -16.71 4.93
CA LEU A 110 1.96 -15.75 4.36
C LEU A 110 2.31 -14.66 5.37
N ARG A 111 3.54 -14.16 5.31
CA ARG A 111 3.91 -13.00 6.13
C ARG A 111 3.34 -11.70 5.55
N ARG A 112 2.84 -10.78 6.35
CA ARG A 112 2.51 -9.41 5.94
C ARG A 112 3.79 -8.67 5.50
N PRO A 113 3.75 -7.83 4.45
CA PRO A 113 4.86 -6.95 4.17
C PRO A 113 5.03 -5.94 5.31
N THR A 114 6.26 -5.64 5.70
CA THR A 114 6.57 -4.55 6.64
C THR A 114 7.25 -3.40 5.91
N ILE A 115 7.16 -2.18 6.46
CA ILE A 115 7.87 -1.01 5.94
C ILE A 115 9.29 -1.02 6.51
N ILE A 116 10.29 -1.18 5.65
CA ILE A 116 11.73 -1.08 5.99
C ILE A 116 12.16 0.39 5.95
N LYS A 117 11.80 1.11 4.89
CA LYS A 117 12.02 2.56 4.77
C LYS A 117 10.67 3.25 4.66
N ALA A 118 10.34 4.05 5.67
CA ALA A 118 9.14 4.87 5.69
C ALA A 118 9.24 6.02 4.69
N LEU A 119 8.09 6.59 4.36
CA LEU A 119 8.06 7.90 3.72
C LEU A 119 8.64 8.95 4.69
N GLU A 120 9.31 9.94 4.13
CA GLU A 120 9.92 11.04 4.88
C GLU A 120 9.27 12.35 4.43
N ASP A 121 8.99 13.23 5.39
CA ASP A 121 8.48 14.57 5.11
C ASP A 121 9.48 15.31 4.21
N CYS A 122 8.96 16.01 3.22
CA CYS A 122 9.80 16.70 2.26
C CYS A 122 9.18 18.01 1.78
N GLU A 123 10.06 18.85 1.25
CA GLU A 123 9.69 20.12 0.65
C GLU A 123 9.98 20.06 -0.85
N ALA A 124 8.98 20.40 -1.65
CA ALA A 124 9.09 20.46 -3.10
C ALA A 124 9.03 21.91 -3.58
N ILE A 125 9.72 22.19 -4.67
CA ILE A 125 9.69 23.51 -5.32
C ILE A 125 8.62 23.49 -6.41
N GLU A 126 7.76 24.49 -6.43
CA GLU A 126 6.73 24.69 -7.46
C GLU A 126 7.35 24.65 -8.87
N GLY A 127 6.74 23.92 -9.81
CA GLY A 127 7.27 23.68 -11.16
C GLY A 127 8.37 22.61 -11.23
N GLY A 128 8.92 22.17 -10.09
CA GLY A 128 9.90 21.08 -10.01
C GLY A 128 9.29 19.69 -10.09
N GLY A 129 10.12 18.67 -9.88
CA GLY A 129 9.69 17.28 -9.70
C GLY A 129 9.86 16.83 -8.25
N LEU A 130 8.96 15.97 -7.78
CA LEU A 130 9.00 15.35 -6.46
C LEU A 130 9.00 13.82 -6.60
N LEU A 131 9.83 13.16 -5.79
CA LEU A 131 9.91 11.71 -5.68
C LEU A 131 9.70 11.30 -4.24
N LEU A 132 8.61 10.58 -3.98
CA LEU A 132 8.35 9.91 -2.71
C LEU A 132 8.74 8.43 -2.86
N SER A 133 9.43 7.87 -1.87
CA SER A 133 9.79 6.46 -1.89
C SER A 133 9.63 5.77 -0.53
N CYS A 134 9.09 4.56 -0.56
CA CYS A 134 8.97 3.65 0.58
C CYS A 134 9.58 2.30 0.19
N VAL A 135 10.26 1.63 1.13
CA VAL A 135 10.82 0.28 0.90
C VAL A 135 10.10 -0.71 1.79
N THR A 136 9.66 -1.81 1.21
CA THR A 136 8.95 -2.90 1.90
C THR A 136 9.85 -4.11 2.13
N SER A 137 9.47 -5.00 3.03
CA SER A 137 10.24 -6.23 3.31
C SER A 137 10.18 -7.28 2.20
N LYS A 138 9.18 -7.19 1.33
CA LYS A 138 8.99 -8.07 0.17
C LYS A 138 8.14 -7.37 -0.88
N PRO A 139 8.25 -7.75 -2.16
CA PRO A 139 7.40 -7.20 -3.20
C PRO A 139 5.93 -7.44 -2.87
N CYS A 140 5.14 -6.37 -2.91
CA CYS A 140 3.70 -6.42 -2.64
C CYS A 140 2.97 -5.33 -3.44
N HIS A 141 1.65 -5.47 -3.55
CA HIS A 141 0.80 -4.46 -4.16
C HIS A 141 0.79 -3.20 -3.28
N ILE A 142 0.99 -2.03 -3.90
CA ILE A 142 1.05 -0.74 -3.21
C ILE A 142 -0.08 0.15 -3.72
N LEU A 143 -0.76 0.80 -2.78
CA LEU A 143 -1.74 1.85 -3.05
C LEU A 143 -1.18 3.17 -2.51
N TRP A 144 -1.34 4.23 -3.30
CA TRP A 144 -0.93 5.58 -2.92
C TRP A 144 -2.15 6.44 -2.64
N TYR A 145 -2.13 7.19 -1.56
CA TYR A 145 -3.19 8.12 -1.19
C TYR A 145 -2.63 9.52 -0.98
N LYS A 146 -3.43 10.54 -1.31
CA LYS A 146 -3.19 11.93 -0.96
C LYS A 146 -4.39 12.43 -0.16
N ASP A 147 -4.14 12.92 1.04
CA ASP A 147 -5.16 13.45 1.95
C ASP A 147 -6.34 12.46 2.17
N GLY A 148 -6.02 11.16 2.24
CA GLY A 148 -6.99 10.06 2.41
C GLY A 148 -7.67 9.59 1.12
N CYS A 149 -7.45 10.24 -0.03
CA CYS A 149 -8.03 9.86 -1.31
C CYS A 149 -7.07 9.00 -2.13
N LEU A 150 -7.57 7.89 -2.69
CA LEU A 150 -6.76 7.01 -3.55
C LEU A 150 -6.31 7.78 -4.79
N MET A 151 -5.00 7.72 -5.06
CA MET A 151 -4.39 8.36 -6.22
C MET A 151 -4.45 7.45 -7.44
N TRP A 152 -4.81 8.04 -8.58
CA TRP A 152 -4.78 7.38 -9.87
C TRP A 152 -3.57 7.81 -10.68
N HIS A 153 -3.05 6.88 -11.47
CA HIS A 153 -2.02 7.17 -12.46
C HIS A 153 -2.49 8.24 -13.44
N SER A 154 -1.61 9.18 -13.75
CA SER A 154 -1.83 10.21 -14.76
C SER A 154 -0.51 10.61 -15.43
N SER A 155 -0.53 11.57 -16.34
CA SER A 155 0.69 12.13 -16.93
C SER A 155 1.58 12.86 -15.90
N ARG A 156 0.98 13.42 -14.83
CA ARG A 156 1.72 14.10 -13.75
C ARG A 156 2.11 13.18 -12.59
N TYR A 157 1.24 12.23 -12.22
CA TYR A 157 1.47 11.29 -11.13
C TYR A 157 1.81 9.89 -11.66
N PHE A 158 3.01 9.43 -11.36
CA PHE A 158 3.51 8.14 -11.81
C PHE A 158 3.99 7.30 -10.64
N ALA A 159 3.23 6.26 -10.28
CA ALA A 159 3.70 5.24 -9.34
C ALA A 159 4.53 4.17 -10.09
N SER A 160 5.61 3.74 -9.48
CA SER A 160 6.41 2.64 -10.00
C SER A 160 6.96 1.79 -8.86
N ARG A 161 7.34 0.56 -9.18
CA ARG A 161 7.93 -0.35 -8.21
C ARG A 161 9.12 -1.05 -8.83
N SER A 162 10.22 -1.10 -8.07
CA SER A 162 11.43 -1.85 -8.41
C SER A 162 11.73 -2.80 -7.26
N GLY A 163 11.40 -4.08 -7.44
CA GLY A 163 11.49 -5.08 -6.37
C GLY A 163 10.64 -4.69 -5.14
N CYS A 164 11.34 -4.35 -4.05
CA CYS A 164 10.75 -3.96 -2.77
C CYS A 164 10.54 -2.44 -2.61
N GLU A 165 11.12 -1.63 -3.48
CA GLU A 165 11.02 -0.17 -3.42
C GLU A 165 9.84 0.30 -4.27
N ALA A 166 8.92 1.03 -3.64
CA ALA A 166 7.83 1.71 -4.30
C ALA A 166 8.10 3.22 -4.36
N ARG A 167 7.82 3.81 -5.51
CA ARG A 167 8.11 5.19 -5.83
C ARG A 167 6.87 5.88 -6.38
N LEU A 168 6.60 7.10 -5.95
CA LEU A 168 5.62 7.99 -6.55
C LEU A 168 6.35 9.24 -7.05
N THR A 169 6.34 9.41 -8.36
CA THR A 169 6.91 10.59 -9.02
C THR A 169 5.78 11.57 -9.35
N ILE A 170 5.95 12.81 -8.94
CA ILE A 170 5.06 13.94 -9.24
C ILE A 170 5.84 14.93 -10.09
N ARG A 171 5.36 15.18 -11.31
CA ARG A 171 5.95 16.16 -12.24
C ARG A 171 5.20 17.48 -12.18
N GLU A 172 5.94 18.58 -12.36
CA GLU A 172 5.39 19.93 -12.38
C GLU A 172 4.56 20.21 -11.11
N VAL A 173 5.23 20.12 -9.96
CA VAL A 173 4.62 20.27 -8.64
C VAL A 173 3.91 21.63 -8.55
N CYS A 174 2.67 21.66 -8.07
CA CYS A 174 1.92 22.89 -7.82
C CYS A 174 1.50 22.99 -6.35
N ASN A 175 0.97 24.14 -5.93
CA ASN A 175 0.56 24.34 -4.53
C ASN A 175 -0.50 23.32 -4.03
N ASN A 176 -1.33 22.78 -4.94
CA ASN A 176 -2.32 21.74 -4.60
C ASN A 176 -1.68 20.36 -4.34
N ASP A 177 -0.42 20.16 -4.74
CA ASP A 177 0.31 18.93 -4.48
C ASP A 177 0.82 18.87 -3.02
N ALA A 178 0.75 19.97 -2.27
CA ALA A 178 0.97 19.94 -0.82
C ALA A 178 -0.11 19.09 -0.12
N GLY A 179 0.26 18.41 0.96
CA GLY A 179 -0.66 17.55 1.71
C GLY A 179 0.03 16.35 2.34
N VAL A 180 -0.78 15.43 2.85
CA VAL A 180 -0.32 14.18 3.46
C VAL A 180 -0.40 13.06 2.42
N TYR A 181 0.73 12.44 2.13
CA TYR A 181 0.82 11.29 1.25
C TYR A 181 0.94 10.02 2.07
N GLU A 182 0.25 8.96 1.65
CA GLU A 182 0.31 7.65 2.27
C GLU A 182 0.69 6.58 1.24
N CYS A 183 1.68 5.76 1.58
CA CYS A 183 2.03 4.53 0.87
C CYS A 183 1.48 3.34 1.67
N SER A 184 0.55 2.60 1.07
CA SER A 184 -0.15 1.47 1.69
C SER A 184 0.24 0.14 1.06
N ALA A 185 0.72 -0.79 1.89
CA ALA A 185 1.13 -2.15 1.56
C ALA A 185 0.18 -3.17 2.24
N GLY A 186 -1.08 -3.17 1.81
CA GLY A 186 -2.13 -3.98 2.45
C GLY A 186 -2.56 -3.39 3.79
N SER A 187 -2.17 -4.03 4.90
CA SER A 187 -2.52 -3.57 6.26
C SER A 187 -1.46 -2.67 6.90
N VAL A 188 -0.29 -2.49 6.26
CA VAL A 188 0.78 -1.62 6.77
C VAL A 188 0.89 -0.38 5.90
N THR A 189 0.92 0.78 6.53
CA THR A 189 0.96 2.08 5.85
C THR A 189 2.06 2.97 6.41
N THR A 190 2.63 3.84 5.59
CA THR A 190 3.53 4.92 6.01
C THR A 190 3.06 6.24 5.40
N ARG A 191 3.32 7.35 6.09
CA ARG A 191 2.85 8.69 5.70
C ARG A 191 4.00 9.69 5.69
N ALA A 192 3.90 10.68 4.81
CA ALA A 192 4.74 11.86 4.81
C ALA A 192 3.94 13.11 4.48
N VAL A 193 4.37 14.23 5.05
CA VAL A 193 3.87 15.57 4.73
C VAL A 193 4.73 16.16 3.64
N VAL A 194 4.08 16.57 2.56
CA VAL A 194 4.70 17.31 1.46
C VAL A 194 4.32 18.77 1.59
N THR A 195 5.32 19.63 1.68
CA THR A 195 5.15 21.09 1.60
C THR A 195 5.66 21.59 0.26
N VAL A 196 5.05 22.65 -0.27
CA VAL A 196 5.44 23.23 -1.55
C VAL A 196 5.91 24.66 -1.33
N LYS A 197 7.16 24.95 -1.69
CA LYS A 197 7.67 26.32 -1.76
C LYS A 197 7.50 26.88 -3.17
N GLY A 198 7.03 28.12 -3.25
CA GLY A 198 6.97 28.84 -4.51
C GLY A 198 8.37 29.05 -5.08
N MET A 199 8.50 29.07 -6.41
CA MET A 199 9.73 29.51 -7.05
C MET A 199 9.95 30.99 -6.77
N ASP A 200 11.07 31.34 -6.12
CA ASP A 200 11.57 32.70 -6.08
C ASP A 200 12.01 33.11 -7.49
N ARG A 201 11.08 33.68 -8.26
CA ARG A 201 11.38 34.23 -9.59
C ARG A 201 12.12 35.56 -9.42
N ILE A 202 13.44 35.52 -9.30
CA ILE A 202 14.27 36.69 -9.59
C ILE A 202 14.35 36.80 -11.11
N GLN A 203 13.51 37.62 -11.73
CA GLN A 203 13.76 38.07 -13.11
C GLN A 203 14.83 39.16 -13.06
N SER A 204 16.06 38.82 -13.43
CA SER A 204 17.10 39.80 -13.72
C SER A 204 16.68 40.65 -14.93
N VAL A 205 16.32 41.91 -14.68
CA VAL A 205 16.08 42.91 -15.74
C VAL A 205 17.44 43.46 -16.18
N TYR A 206 17.87 43.16 -17.40
CA TYR A 206 19.02 43.82 -18.02
C TYR A 206 18.58 45.19 -18.55
N LEU A 207 19.15 46.27 -18.04
CA LEU A 207 19.04 47.60 -18.62
C LEU A 207 20.04 47.71 -19.80
N SER A 208 19.55 48.01 -21.00
CA SER A 208 20.41 48.49 -22.08
C SER A 208 20.50 50.01 -22.01
N TYR A 209 21.72 50.54 -22.13
CA TYR A 209 21.96 51.98 -22.22
C TYR A 209 21.56 52.49 -23.60
N ALA A 210 20.77 53.56 -23.66
CA ALA A 210 20.73 54.43 -24.82
C ALA A 210 21.67 55.61 -24.57
N GLN A 211 22.78 55.68 -25.32
CA GLN A 211 23.61 56.88 -25.34
C GLN A 211 22.86 58.00 -26.04
N LEU A 212 22.58 59.08 -25.30
CA LEU A 212 22.69 60.45 -25.79
C LEU A 212 22.71 61.40 -24.59
N GLY A 213 23.91 61.92 -24.29
CA GLY A 213 24.12 63.12 -23.48
C GLY A 213 23.85 63.00 -21.97
N ASN A 214 24.92 62.77 -21.20
CA ASN A 214 25.07 63.09 -19.77
C ASN A 214 23.89 62.76 -18.84
N VAL A 215 23.84 61.52 -18.31
CA VAL A 215 22.99 61.19 -17.15
C VAL A 215 23.73 60.23 -16.21
N PHE A 216 23.67 60.50 -14.90
CA PHE A 216 24.19 59.67 -13.81
C PHE A 216 23.50 58.28 -13.78
N PRO A 217 24.18 57.19 -13.37
CA PRO A 217 23.57 55.86 -13.32
C PRO A 217 22.55 55.77 -12.18
N CYS A 218 21.27 55.69 -12.51
CA CYS A 218 20.20 55.34 -11.56
C CYS A 218 19.82 53.87 -11.73
N THR A 219 19.98 53.08 -10.67
CA THR A 219 19.55 51.66 -10.64
C THR A 219 18.08 51.58 -10.24
N MET A 220 17.19 51.32 -11.19
CA MET A 220 15.79 50.98 -10.90
C MET A 220 15.68 49.51 -10.45
N LYS A 221 15.20 49.27 -9.23
CA LYS A 221 14.84 47.93 -8.74
C LYS A 221 13.33 47.75 -8.85
N PHE A 222 12.89 46.76 -9.63
CA PHE A 222 11.50 46.32 -9.65
C PHE A 222 11.34 45.09 -8.76
N LEU A 223 10.35 45.11 -7.86
CA LEU A 223 9.86 43.93 -7.15
C LEU A 223 8.60 43.45 -7.89
N LEU A 224 8.66 42.28 -8.51
CA LEU A 224 7.50 41.68 -9.19
C LEU A 224 6.71 40.79 -8.21
N CYS A 225 5.39 40.98 -8.14
CA CYS A 225 4.45 40.14 -7.39
C CYS A 225 3.97 38.93 -8.21
N ARG A 226 3.45 37.91 -7.51
CA ARG A 226 2.98 36.64 -8.08
C ARG A 226 1.89 36.85 -9.15
N PRO A 227 1.91 36.10 -10.27
CA PRO A 227 0.91 36.25 -11.34
C PRO A 227 -0.54 36.01 -10.88
N HIS A 228 -0.74 35.15 -9.88
CA HIS A 228 -2.08 34.78 -9.40
C HIS A 228 -2.75 35.82 -8.48
N GLU A 229 -2.02 36.86 -8.04
CA GLU A 229 -2.60 37.95 -7.22
C GLU A 229 -3.02 39.17 -8.07
N CYS A 230 -2.62 39.23 -9.35
CA CYS A 230 -2.94 40.36 -10.24
C CYS A 230 -4.43 40.50 -10.60
N HIS A 231 -5.27 39.47 -10.43
CA HIS A 231 -6.70 39.56 -10.74
C HIS A 231 -7.55 40.14 -9.58
N LYS A 232 -7.01 40.26 -8.37
CA LYS A 232 -7.75 40.76 -7.20
C LYS A 232 -7.43 42.19 -6.81
N MET A 233 -6.39 42.78 -7.38
CA MET A 233 -6.10 44.19 -7.19
C MET A 233 -6.18 44.89 -8.53
N ASN A 234 -7.01 45.94 -8.61
CA ASN A 234 -6.78 47.06 -9.52
C ASN A 234 -5.45 47.73 -9.12
N CYS A 235 -4.34 47.01 -9.27
CA CYS A 235 -3.01 47.50 -9.00
C CYS A 235 -2.68 48.53 -10.06
N CYS A 236 -2.99 49.80 -9.77
CA CYS A 236 -2.06 50.85 -10.12
C CYS A 236 -0.71 50.40 -9.55
N CYS A 237 0.22 49.98 -10.41
CA CYS A 237 1.62 49.87 -10.05
C CYS A 237 2.11 51.29 -9.71
N SER A 238 1.85 51.76 -8.50
CA SER A 238 2.55 52.89 -7.93
C SER A 238 3.97 52.42 -7.65
N SER A 239 4.86 52.75 -8.59
CA SER A 239 6.30 52.66 -8.42
C SER A 239 6.71 53.43 -7.17
N ILE A 240 7.08 52.72 -6.11
CA ILE A 240 7.73 53.35 -4.95
C ILE A 240 9.20 53.50 -5.30
N LEU A 241 9.57 54.69 -5.77
CA LEU A 241 10.96 55.16 -5.80
C LEU A 241 11.37 55.43 -4.34
N ARG A 242 12.26 54.61 -3.78
CA ARG A 242 13.06 55.01 -2.62
C ARG A 242 14.45 55.40 -3.12
N THR A 243 14.69 56.71 -3.17
CA THR A 243 16.03 57.29 -3.27
C THR A 243 16.53 57.59 -1.86
N GLU A 244 17.82 57.41 -1.60
CA GLU A 244 18.46 57.75 -0.31
C GLU A 244 18.54 59.28 -0.03
N ASN A 245 17.90 60.10 -0.86
CA ASN A 245 17.62 61.50 -0.55
C ASN A 245 16.14 61.74 -0.76
N GLU A 246 15.47 62.16 0.32
CA GLU A 246 14.13 62.75 0.28
C GLU A 246 14.21 64.00 -0.58
N GLU A 247 13.58 63.99 -1.75
CA GLU A 247 12.81 65.11 -2.29
C GLU A 247 12.28 64.77 -3.69
N LEU A 248 11.05 65.22 -3.95
CA LEU A 248 10.41 65.41 -5.25
C LEU A 248 9.62 64.26 -5.95
N PHE A 249 8.33 64.29 -5.61
CA PHE A 249 7.20 64.63 -6.51
C PHE A 249 6.47 63.57 -7.38
N GLN A 250 5.14 63.66 -7.20
CA GLN A 250 3.98 63.49 -8.09
C GLN A 250 3.79 62.20 -8.91
N GLY A 251 2.70 61.52 -8.55
CA GLY A 251 2.17 60.34 -9.24
C GLY A 251 1.76 60.62 -10.69
N PHE A 252 2.02 59.62 -11.53
CA PHE A 252 1.48 59.54 -12.87
C PHE A 252 0.18 58.73 -12.86
N HIS A 253 -0.90 59.35 -13.32
CA HIS A 253 -2.12 58.65 -13.71
C HIS A 253 -1.92 58.10 -15.12
N CYS A 254 -2.10 56.79 -15.30
CA CYS A 254 -2.32 56.21 -16.63
C CYS A 254 -3.81 56.33 -16.99
N SER A 255 -4.11 57.04 -18.07
CA SER A 255 -5.42 56.99 -18.74
C SER A 255 -5.53 55.73 -19.61
N ALA A 256 -6.77 55.25 -19.74
CA ALA A 256 -7.17 53.96 -20.32
C ALA A 256 -6.68 53.70 -21.76
#